data_AF-A0A9W6LMZ6-F1
#
_entry.id   AF-A0A9W6LMZ6-F1
#
_cell.length_a   1.000
_cell.length_b   1.000
_cell.length_c   1.000
_cell.angle_alpha   90.00
_cell.angle_beta   90.00
_cell.angle_gamma   90.00
#
_symmetry.space_group_name_H-M   'P 1'
#
loop_
_entity.id
_entity.type
_entity.pdbx_description
1 polymer ?
#
loop_
_entity_poly.entity_id
_entity_poly.type
_entity_poly.pdbx_seq_one_letter_code
_entity_poly.pdbx_strand_id
1 'polypeptide(L)'
;MAESFRKKLINRIWWTKKIRMESEQRLLKLAKRNSFLNIYYSSFILIASLLSYTKPEIFSKNIDSDLLILIFSILLTIFSVYTANNRYLERADQMKECYTSLTVLEGRLALLKDDEFEKIDAINVDYQNIMNKVENHLEEDFLVLKEEKKFDEWIKYIYLILKRKLLTLITVVLPIIVVAILLNINSAKALKVNPPDIKTIEQEKN
;
A
#
# COMPACT_ATOMS: atom_id res chain seq x y z
N MET A 1 -32.82 31.94 -2.78
CA MET A 1 -32.07 32.73 -1.78
C MET A 1 -30.60 32.37 -1.94
N ALA A 2 -29.72 33.33 -2.26
CA ALA A 2 -28.30 33.06 -2.44
C ALA A 2 -27.69 32.57 -1.12
N GLU A 3 -26.87 31.52 -1.18
CA GLU A 3 -26.20 30.97 0.00
C GLU A 3 -25.20 31.98 0.59
N SER A 4 -25.25 32.23 1.91
CA SER A 4 -24.37 33.19 2.58
C SER A 4 -22.89 32.80 2.41
N PHE A 5 -22.00 33.80 2.35
CA PHE A 5 -20.56 33.57 2.21
C PHE A 5 -20.02 32.67 3.32
N ARG A 6 -20.45 32.92 4.56
CA ARG A 6 -20.14 32.10 5.73
C ARG A 6 -20.53 30.64 5.52
N LYS A 7 -21.76 30.37 5.06
CA LYS A 7 -22.24 28.99 4.86
C LYS A 7 -21.43 28.26 3.79
N LYS A 8 -21.08 28.93 2.69
CA LYS A 8 -20.17 28.37 1.67
C LYS A 8 -18.81 28.04 2.26
N LEU A 9 -18.25 28.92 3.09
CA LEU A 9 -16.95 28.70 3.73
C LEU A 9 -16.98 27.54 4.72
N ILE A 10 -18.03 27.42 5.55
CA ILE A 10 -18.26 26.27 6.43
C ILE A 10 -18.24 24.96 5.64
N ASN A 11 -19.02 24.90 4.55
CA ASN A 11 -19.09 23.70 3.72
C ASN A 11 -17.72 23.35 3.12
N ARG A 12 -16.98 24.33 2.62
CA ARG A 12 -15.62 24.12 2.08
C ARG A 12 -14.67 23.59 3.15
N ILE A 13 -14.61 24.22 4.31
CA ILE A 13 -13.75 23.79 5.42
C ILE A 13 -14.08 22.36 5.83
N TRP A 14 -15.37 22.05 5.98
CA TRP A 14 -15.84 20.71 6.38
C TRP A 14 -15.45 19.63 5.37
N TRP A 15 -15.68 19.87 4.07
CA TRP A 15 -15.32 18.92 3.01
C TRP A 15 -13.81 18.72 2.93
N THR A 16 -13.04 19.82 2.91
CA THR A 16 -11.58 19.76 2.91
C THR A 16 -11.07 18.96 4.09
N LYS A 17 -11.58 19.23 5.30
CA LYS A 17 -11.21 18.51 6.53
C LYS A 17 -11.39 17.00 6.37
N LYS A 18 -12.58 16.55 5.90
CA LYS A 18 -12.84 15.13 5.68
C LYS A 18 -11.90 14.50 4.66
N ILE A 19 -11.65 15.18 3.54
CA ILE A 19 -10.75 14.65 2.50
C ILE A 19 -9.32 14.49 3.03
N ARG A 20 -8.84 15.46 3.82
CA ARG A 20 -7.52 15.40 4.46
C ARG A 20 -7.39 14.24 5.45
N MET A 21 -8.45 13.94 6.21
CA MET A 21 -8.50 12.76 7.10
C MET A 21 -8.38 11.44 6.31
N GLU A 22 -9.07 11.32 5.17
CA GLU A 22 -8.94 10.13 4.32
C GLU A 22 -7.56 10.03 3.65
N SER A 23 -6.98 11.16 3.22
CA SER A 23 -5.60 11.20 2.71
C SER A 23 -4.59 10.72 3.76
N GLU A 24 -4.72 11.15 5.03
CA GLU A 24 -3.90 10.66 6.15
C GLU A 24 -4.03 9.12 6.27
N GLN A 25 -5.26 8.60 6.35
CA GLN A 25 -5.47 7.16 6.48
C GLN A 25 -4.88 6.38 5.31
N ARG A 26 -4.97 6.90 4.08
CA ARG A 26 -4.35 6.27 2.90
C ARG A 26 -2.83 6.24 3.05
N LEU A 27 -2.20 7.34 3.45
CA LEU A 27 -0.75 7.42 3.65
C LEU A 27 -0.28 6.46 4.74
N LEU A 28 -0.99 6.36 5.87
CA LEU A 28 -0.70 5.40 6.93
C LEU A 28 -0.83 3.94 6.46
N LYS A 29 -1.88 3.63 5.68
CA LYS A 29 -2.05 2.30 5.06
C LYS A 29 -0.90 1.96 4.11
N LEU A 30 -0.44 2.94 3.32
CA LEU A 30 0.71 2.76 2.42
C LEU A 30 2.01 2.53 3.20
N ALA A 31 2.27 3.31 4.25
CA ALA A 31 3.43 3.14 5.11
C ALA A 31 3.45 1.73 5.73
N LYS A 32 2.35 1.34 6.40
CA LYS A 32 2.21 0.01 7.01
C LYS A 32 2.39 -1.11 6.00
N ARG A 33 1.80 -0.98 4.80
CA ARG A 33 1.93 -1.99 3.74
C ARG A 33 3.38 -2.13 3.29
N ASN A 34 4.09 -1.02 3.05
CA ASN A 34 5.47 -1.07 2.58
C ASN A 34 6.40 -1.66 3.66
N SER A 35 6.21 -1.30 4.93
CA SER A 35 6.94 -1.94 6.03
C SER A 35 6.68 -3.44 6.11
N PHE A 36 5.41 -3.86 5.96
CA PHE A 36 5.05 -5.28 5.92
C PHE A 36 5.72 -6.00 4.74
N LEU A 37 5.68 -5.43 3.53
CA LEU A 37 6.31 -6.02 2.35
C LEU A 37 7.83 -6.15 2.53
N ASN A 38 8.49 -5.13 3.09
CA ASN A 38 9.92 -5.21 3.39
C ASN A 38 10.23 -6.41 4.31
N ILE A 39 9.52 -6.53 5.43
CA ILE A 39 9.71 -7.65 6.37
C ILE A 39 9.41 -9.00 5.70
N TYR A 40 8.33 -9.06 4.92
CA TYR A 40 7.89 -10.28 4.24
C TYR A 40 8.94 -10.79 3.24
N TYR A 41 9.44 -9.91 2.37
CA TYR A 41 10.46 -10.28 1.39
C TYR A 41 11.84 -10.48 2.01
N SER A 42 12.20 -9.74 3.08
CA SER A 42 13.42 -10.02 3.85
C SER A 42 13.40 -11.43 4.44
N SER A 43 12.27 -11.83 5.03
CA SER A 43 12.09 -13.17 5.60
C SER A 43 12.19 -14.25 4.52
N PHE A 44 11.61 -14.00 3.35
CA PHE A 44 11.69 -14.90 2.21
C PHE A 44 13.14 -15.10 1.72
N ILE A 45 13.88 -14.02 1.53
CA ILE A 45 15.29 -14.07 1.10
C ILE A 45 16.14 -14.82 2.14
N LEU A 46 15.89 -14.59 3.43
CA LEU A 46 16.59 -15.28 4.51
C LEU A 46 16.32 -16.79 4.50
N ILE A 47 15.06 -17.20 4.35
CA ILE A 47 14.70 -18.63 4.22
C ILE A 47 15.34 -19.23 2.97
N ALA A 48 15.30 -18.54 1.84
CA ALA A 48 15.93 -18.99 0.60
C ALA A 48 17.45 -19.16 0.76
N SER A 49 18.12 -18.24 1.46
CA SER A 49 19.55 -18.33 1.80
C SER A 49 19.87 -19.55 2.66
N LEU A 50 19.08 -19.79 3.72
CA LEU A 50 19.25 -20.99 4.55
C LEU A 50 19.02 -22.29 3.77
N LEU A 51 18.04 -22.30 2.86
CA LEU A 51 17.79 -23.46 2.00
C LEU A 51 18.92 -23.67 0.98
N SER A 52 19.47 -22.60 0.39
CA SER A 52 20.61 -22.70 -0.54
C SER A 52 21.80 -23.38 0.13
N TYR A 53 22.05 -23.01 1.40
CA TYR A 53 23.13 -23.57 2.20
C TYR A 53 22.87 -25.02 2.68
N THR A 54 21.69 -25.29 3.25
CA THR A 54 21.41 -26.58 3.90
C THR A 54 20.94 -27.68 2.94
N LYS A 55 20.27 -27.31 1.85
CA LYS A 55 19.65 -28.23 0.89
C LYS A 55 19.79 -27.70 -0.55
N PRO A 56 21.02 -27.64 -1.08
CA PRO A 56 21.30 -27.06 -2.40
C PRO A 56 20.56 -27.79 -3.53
N GLU A 57 20.25 -29.07 -3.34
CA GLU A 57 19.51 -29.93 -4.28
C GLU A 57 18.06 -29.48 -4.58
N ILE A 58 17.46 -28.67 -3.70
CA ILE A 58 16.13 -28.05 -3.92
C ILE A 58 16.20 -27.06 -5.09
N PHE A 59 17.35 -26.42 -5.29
CA PHE A 59 17.54 -25.47 -6.38
C PHE A 59 17.92 -26.18 -7.68
N SER A 60 17.64 -25.53 -8.81
CA SER A 60 18.00 -26.09 -10.12
C SER A 60 19.52 -26.06 -10.30
N LYS A 61 20.13 -27.17 -10.73
CA LYS A 61 21.58 -27.25 -10.97
C LYS A 61 22.07 -26.27 -12.05
N ASN A 62 21.15 -25.80 -12.91
CA ASN A 62 21.45 -24.86 -13.98
C ASN A 62 21.36 -23.39 -13.55
N ILE A 63 20.99 -23.12 -12.29
CA ILE A 63 20.78 -21.78 -11.77
C ILE A 63 21.62 -21.62 -10.51
N ASP A 64 22.50 -20.63 -10.50
CA ASP A 64 23.26 -20.25 -9.31
C ASP A 64 22.31 -19.57 -8.30
N SER A 65 21.92 -20.33 -7.26
CA SER A 65 21.01 -19.87 -6.23
C SER A 65 21.60 -18.72 -5.40
N ASP A 66 22.91 -18.73 -5.18
CA ASP A 66 23.59 -17.71 -4.38
C ASP A 66 23.62 -16.38 -5.12
N LEU A 67 23.88 -16.40 -6.45
CA LEU A 67 23.79 -15.22 -7.29
C LEU A 67 22.36 -14.64 -7.32
N LEU A 68 21.33 -15.48 -7.43
CA LEU A 68 19.94 -15.02 -7.42
C LEU A 68 19.55 -14.38 -6.09
N ILE A 69 19.91 -15.00 -4.98
CA ILE A 69 19.65 -14.48 -3.63
C ILE A 69 20.33 -13.13 -3.46
N LEU A 70 21.57 -12.99 -3.93
CA LEU A 70 22.30 -11.72 -3.92
C LEU A 70 21.56 -10.64 -4.72
N ILE A 71 21.14 -10.94 -5.95
CA ILE A 71 20.38 -10.01 -6.80
C ILE A 71 19.08 -9.57 -6.09
N PHE A 72 18.30 -10.51 -5.55
CA PHE A 72 17.07 -10.17 -4.83
C PHE A 72 17.33 -9.35 -3.58
N SER A 73 18.43 -9.59 -2.87
CA SER A 73 18.81 -8.80 -1.69
C SER A 73 19.17 -7.36 -2.07
N ILE A 74 19.87 -7.16 -3.19
CA ILE A 74 20.16 -5.81 -3.72
C ILE A 74 18.86 -5.10 -4.12
N LEU A 75 17.98 -5.79 -4.86
CA LEU A 75 16.68 -5.23 -5.27
C LEU A 75 15.81 -4.85 -4.06
N LEU A 76 15.77 -5.70 -3.04
CA LEU A 76 15.03 -5.42 -1.81
C LEU A 76 15.62 -4.22 -1.07
N THR A 77 16.94 -4.07 -1.06
CA THR A 77 17.61 -2.91 -0.46
C THR A 77 17.23 -1.63 -1.19
N ILE A 78 17.28 -1.62 -2.52
CA ILE A 78 16.86 -0.47 -3.35
C ILE A 78 15.39 -0.13 -3.08
N PHE A 79 14.52 -1.14 -3.03
CA PHE A 79 13.10 -0.96 -2.72
C PHE A 79 12.91 -0.36 -1.31
N SER A 80 13.63 -0.86 -0.31
CA SER A 80 13.59 -0.34 1.06
C SER A 80 13.96 1.14 1.11
N VAL A 81 15.08 1.53 0.49
CA VAL A 81 15.52 2.93 0.40
C VAL A 81 14.49 3.79 -0.33
N TYR A 82 13.95 3.31 -1.45
CA TYR A 82 12.91 4.02 -2.19
C TYR A 82 11.66 4.26 -1.34
N THR A 83 11.20 3.25 -0.60
CA THR A 83 10.01 3.38 0.26
C THR A 83 10.27 4.32 1.45
N ALA A 84 11.47 4.34 2.01
CA ALA A 84 11.87 5.28 3.06
C ALA A 84 11.85 6.73 2.56
N ASN A 85 12.37 6.98 1.35
CA ASN A 85 12.41 8.32 0.75
C ASN A 85 11.03 8.91 0.42
N ASN A 86 10.00 8.08 0.26
CA ASN A 86 8.63 8.56 0.02
C ASN A 86 7.98 9.25 1.23
N ARG A 87 8.56 9.11 2.44
CA ARG A 87 8.17 9.85 3.66
C ARG A 87 6.67 9.82 3.94
N TYR A 88 6.04 8.65 3.77
CA TYR A 88 4.59 8.52 3.93
C TYR A 88 4.08 8.90 5.33
N LEU A 89 4.87 8.63 6.38
CA LEU A 89 4.51 8.99 7.75
C LEU A 89 4.57 10.51 7.97
N GLU A 90 5.65 11.18 7.55
CA GLU A 90 5.76 12.65 7.64
C GLU A 90 4.61 13.34 6.90
N ARG A 91 4.25 12.85 5.71
CA ARG A 91 3.12 13.37 4.94
C ARG A 91 1.78 13.13 5.63
N ALA A 92 1.62 11.99 6.30
CA ALA A 92 0.41 11.70 7.08
C ALA A 92 0.28 12.69 8.26
N ASP A 93 1.38 12.95 8.96
CA ASP A 93 1.42 13.93 10.05
C ASP A 93 1.07 15.34 9.56
N GLN A 94 1.59 15.76 8.40
CA GLN A 94 1.20 17.03 7.78
C GLN A 94 -0.30 17.12 7.46
N MET A 95 -0.91 16.02 6.98
CA MET A 95 -2.37 15.96 6.76
C MET A 95 -3.13 16.11 8.07
N LYS A 96 -2.64 15.48 9.14
CA LYS A 96 -3.20 15.56 10.49
C LYS A 96 -3.16 16.95 11.08
N GLU A 97 -2.01 17.59 11.02
CA GLU A 97 -1.86 18.98 11.44
C GLU A 97 -2.79 19.92 10.66
N CYS A 98 -2.93 19.68 9.34
CA CYS A 98 -3.82 20.45 8.48
C CYS A 98 -5.29 20.35 8.92
N TYR A 99 -5.87 19.15 9.02
CA TYR A 99 -7.28 19.03 9.39
C TYR A 99 -7.56 19.41 10.85
N THR A 100 -6.57 19.28 11.73
CA THR A 100 -6.66 19.77 13.11
C THR A 100 -6.75 21.29 13.13
N SER A 101 -5.91 21.97 12.35
CA SER A 101 -5.96 23.43 12.17
C SER A 101 -7.28 23.88 11.53
N LEU A 102 -7.80 23.13 10.54
CA LEU A 102 -9.11 23.39 9.95
C LEU A 102 -10.26 23.24 10.97
N THR A 103 -10.14 22.30 11.92
CA THR A 103 -11.13 22.12 12.99
C THR A 103 -11.18 23.34 13.91
N VAL A 104 -10.02 23.93 14.22
CA VAL A 104 -9.97 25.19 14.98
C VAL A 104 -10.61 26.35 14.21
N LEU A 105 -10.35 26.46 12.91
CA LEU A 105 -11.00 27.49 12.07
C LEU A 105 -12.51 27.31 11.97
N GLU A 106 -12.98 26.07 11.83
CA GLU A 106 -14.42 25.75 11.81
C GLU A 106 -15.09 26.20 13.12
N GLY A 107 -14.46 25.94 14.27
CA GLY A 107 -14.94 26.41 15.57
C GLY A 107 -15.01 27.93 15.67
N ARG A 108 -13.98 28.64 15.20
CA ARG A 108 -13.98 30.12 15.15
C ARG A 108 -15.11 30.65 14.25
N LEU A 109 -15.32 30.03 13.08
CA LEU A 109 -16.33 30.44 12.11
C LEU A 109 -17.76 30.17 12.60
N ALA A 110 -17.95 29.13 13.41
CA ALA A 110 -19.24 28.79 14.00
C ALA A 110 -19.76 29.89 14.94
N LEU A 111 -18.85 30.60 15.63
CA LEU A 111 -19.19 31.68 16.56
C LEU A 111 -19.60 32.99 15.88
N LEU A 112 -19.25 33.17 14.61
CA LEU A 112 -19.54 34.40 13.87
C LEU A 112 -20.96 34.41 13.31
N LYS A 113 -21.53 35.60 13.19
CA LYS A 113 -22.79 35.86 12.49
C LYS A 113 -22.52 36.23 11.02
N ASP A 114 -23.54 36.11 10.17
CA ASP A 114 -23.41 36.36 8.73
C ASP A 114 -23.07 37.82 8.37
N ASP A 115 -23.36 38.77 9.26
CA ASP A 115 -23.08 40.21 9.11
C ASP A 115 -21.62 40.58 9.47
N GLU A 116 -20.86 39.70 10.11
CA GLU A 116 -19.46 39.95 10.51
C GLU A 116 -18.46 39.68 9.38
N PHE A 117 -18.68 40.31 8.21
CA PHE A 117 -17.96 40.00 6.97
C PHE A 117 -16.43 40.08 7.09
N GLU A 118 -15.89 41.12 7.72
CA GLU A 118 -14.44 41.29 7.89
C GLU A 118 -13.80 40.12 8.67
N LYS A 119 -14.48 39.64 9.72
CA LYS A 119 -14.01 38.50 10.52
C LYS A 119 -14.11 37.20 9.74
N ILE A 120 -15.17 37.03 8.95
CA ILE A 120 -15.35 35.86 8.07
C ILE A 120 -14.26 35.85 6.98
N ASP A 121 -13.94 37.00 6.40
CA ASP A 121 -12.89 37.11 5.38
C ASP A 121 -11.51 36.82 5.97
N ALA A 122 -11.21 37.28 7.19
CA ALA A 122 -10.00 36.91 7.90
C ALA A 122 -9.87 35.38 8.09
N ILE A 123 -10.97 34.69 8.41
CA ILE A 123 -10.98 33.21 8.49
C ILE A 123 -10.75 32.58 7.11
N ASN A 124 -11.30 33.16 6.03
CA ASN A 124 -11.05 32.68 4.68
C ASN A 124 -9.57 32.83 4.29
N VAL A 125 -8.91 33.92 4.68
CA VAL A 125 -7.46 34.11 4.51
C VAL A 125 -6.67 33.06 5.29
N ASP A 126 -6.99 32.85 6.58
CA ASP A 126 -6.38 31.79 7.40
C ASP A 126 -6.55 30.40 6.75
N TYR A 127 -7.75 30.13 6.20
CA TYR A 127 -8.04 28.89 5.49
C TYR A 127 -7.14 28.71 4.26
N GLN A 128 -6.95 29.73 3.42
CA GLN A 128 -6.03 29.66 2.27
C GLN A 128 -4.59 29.41 2.73
N ASN A 129 -4.16 30.06 3.81
CA ASN A 129 -2.82 29.89 4.38
C ASN A 129 -2.58 28.46 4.88
N ILE A 130 -3.58 27.80 5.47
CA ILE A 130 -3.48 26.38 5.84
C ILE A 130 -3.38 25.50 4.59
N MET A 131 -4.21 25.78 3.58
CA MET A 131 -4.25 24.99 2.35
C MET A 131 -2.94 25.02 1.57
N ASN A 132 -2.23 26.15 1.58
CA ASN A 132 -0.96 26.31 0.87
C ASN A 132 0.23 25.58 1.53
N LYS A 133 0.08 25.10 2.77
CA LYS A 133 1.18 24.46 3.52
C LYS A 133 1.33 22.96 3.24
N VAL A 134 0.31 22.32 2.65
CA VAL A 134 0.23 20.86 2.57
C VAL A 134 -0.05 20.44 1.13
N GLU A 135 0.56 19.33 0.69
CA GLU A 135 0.36 18.77 -0.65
C GLU A 135 -1.12 18.62 -0.99
N ASN A 136 -1.52 18.60 -2.27
CA ASN A 136 -2.93 18.40 -2.62
C ASN A 136 -3.40 16.95 -2.40
N HIS A 137 -4.67 16.78 -2.07
CA HIS A 137 -5.30 15.46 -1.95
C HIS A 137 -5.37 14.76 -3.32
N LEU A 138 -5.47 13.42 -3.33
CA LEU A 138 -5.76 12.68 -4.56
C LEU A 138 -7.27 12.67 -4.84
N GLU A 139 -7.66 12.61 -6.11
CA GLU A 139 -9.07 12.41 -6.52
C GLU A 139 -9.65 11.14 -5.88
N GLU A 140 -8.81 10.12 -5.68
CA GLU A 140 -9.17 8.87 -4.99
C GLU A 140 -9.70 9.11 -3.57
N ASP A 141 -9.13 10.08 -2.84
CA ASP A 141 -9.52 10.41 -1.46
C ASP A 141 -10.91 11.06 -1.44
N PHE A 142 -11.21 11.89 -2.44
CA PHE A 142 -12.53 12.48 -2.61
C PHE A 142 -13.59 11.45 -3.02
N LEU A 143 -13.27 10.56 -3.96
CA LEU A 143 -14.18 9.50 -4.42
C LEU A 143 -14.59 8.57 -3.29
N VAL A 144 -13.71 8.27 -2.34
CA VAL A 144 -14.06 7.44 -1.17
C VAL A 144 -15.16 8.09 -0.35
N LEU A 145 -15.12 9.41 -0.15
CA LEU A 145 -16.06 10.14 0.70
C LEU A 145 -17.40 10.47 0.03
N LYS A 146 -17.42 10.52 -1.30
CA LYS A 146 -18.61 10.92 -2.04
C LYS A 146 -19.73 9.90 -1.89
N GLU A 147 -20.84 10.26 -1.24
CA GLU A 147 -21.98 9.37 -1.02
C GLU A 147 -22.70 9.05 -2.33
N GLU A 148 -23.05 10.08 -3.10
CA GLU A 148 -23.68 9.94 -4.40
C GLU A 148 -22.65 10.00 -5.53
N LYS A 149 -22.35 8.84 -6.11
CA LYS A 149 -21.43 8.71 -7.24
C LYS A 149 -22.22 8.63 -8.55
N LYS A 150 -21.79 9.39 -9.55
CA LYS A 150 -22.25 9.17 -10.93
C LYS A 150 -21.74 7.81 -11.42
N PHE A 151 -22.37 7.23 -12.43
CA PHE A 151 -22.00 5.91 -12.97
C PHE A 151 -20.50 5.82 -13.33
N ASP A 152 -19.95 6.83 -14.02
CA ASP A 152 -18.54 6.87 -14.41
C ASP A 152 -17.59 6.92 -13.19
N GLU A 153 -17.96 7.68 -12.16
CA GLU A 153 -17.19 7.79 -10.91
C GLU A 153 -17.27 6.50 -10.10
N TRP A 154 -18.41 5.81 -10.14
CA TRP A 154 -18.61 4.53 -9.50
C TRP A 154 -17.74 3.45 -10.15
N ILE A 155 -17.65 3.43 -11.49
CA ILE A 155 -16.71 2.57 -12.22
C ILE A 155 -15.27 2.86 -11.80
N LYS A 156 -14.86 4.14 -11.78
CA LYS A 156 -13.50 4.53 -11.35
C LYS A 156 -13.22 4.07 -9.92
N TYR A 157 -14.16 4.27 -9.00
CA TYR A 157 -14.03 3.86 -7.61
C TYR A 157 -13.83 2.34 -7.47
N ILE A 158 -14.64 1.55 -8.17
CA ILE A 158 -14.51 0.08 -8.19
C ILE A 158 -13.17 -0.34 -8.78
N TYR A 159 -12.77 0.27 -9.90
CA TYR A 159 -11.47 0.01 -10.51
C TYR A 159 -10.33 0.25 -9.53
N LEU A 160 -10.35 1.36 -8.78
CA LEU A 160 -9.33 1.68 -7.78
C LEU A 160 -9.27 0.63 -6.66
N ILE A 161 -10.43 0.20 -6.16
CA ILE A 161 -10.50 -0.85 -5.13
C ILE A 161 -9.96 -2.17 -5.66
N LEU A 162 -10.44 -2.62 -6.82
CA LEU A 162 -10.01 -3.87 -7.44
C LEU A 162 -8.52 -3.85 -7.73
N LYS A 163 -8.00 -2.75 -8.30
CA LYS A 163 -6.56 -2.57 -8.56
C LYS A 163 -5.73 -2.70 -7.27
N ARG A 164 -6.14 -2.05 -6.18
CA ARG A 164 -5.42 -2.12 -4.89
C ARG A 164 -5.44 -3.54 -4.31
N LYS A 165 -6.58 -4.23 -4.37
CA LYS A 165 -6.73 -5.62 -3.90
C LYS A 165 -5.91 -6.59 -4.74
N LEU A 166 -5.99 -6.46 -6.07
CA LEU A 166 -5.24 -7.28 -7.02
C LEU A 166 -3.72 -7.12 -6.84
N LEU A 167 -3.23 -5.88 -6.74
CA LEU A 167 -1.79 -5.62 -6.52
C LEU A 167 -1.30 -6.22 -5.20
N THR A 168 -2.12 -6.16 -4.15
CA THR A 168 -1.80 -6.77 -2.85
C THR A 168 -1.79 -8.30 -2.94
N LEU A 169 -2.75 -8.89 -3.65
CA LEU A 169 -2.81 -10.34 -3.86
C LEU A 169 -1.58 -10.83 -4.64
N ILE A 170 -1.25 -10.18 -5.76
CA ILE A 170 -0.10 -10.54 -6.60
C ILE A 170 1.19 -10.51 -5.79
N THR A 171 1.43 -9.46 -5.01
CA THR A 171 2.65 -9.32 -4.20
C THR A 171 2.76 -10.37 -3.09
N VAL A 172 1.66 -10.74 -2.43
CA VAL A 172 1.68 -11.77 -1.38
C VAL A 172 1.79 -13.18 -1.94
N VAL A 173 1.10 -13.47 -3.04
CA VAL A 173 1.01 -14.83 -3.61
C VAL A 173 2.28 -15.21 -4.38
N LEU A 174 2.98 -14.24 -4.99
CA LEU A 174 4.15 -14.50 -5.83
C LEU A 174 5.25 -15.34 -5.14
N PRO A 175 5.68 -15.04 -3.90
CA PRO A 175 6.69 -15.86 -3.21
C PRO A 175 6.21 -17.29 -2.89
N ILE A 176 4.91 -17.46 -2.62
CA ILE A 176 4.31 -18.77 -2.34
C ILE A 176 4.34 -19.64 -3.60
N ILE A 177 3.99 -19.05 -4.76
CA ILE A 177 4.09 -19.73 -6.05
C ILE A 177 5.53 -20.16 -6.33
N VAL A 178 6.50 -19.28 -6.09
CA VAL A 178 7.93 -19.59 -6.29
C VAL A 178 8.34 -20.79 -5.43
N VAL A 179 7.98 -20.82 -4.15
CA VAL A 179 8.27 -21.97 -3.26
C VAL A 179 7.57 -23.25 -3.73
N ALA A 180 6.31 -23.17 -4.12
CA ALA A 180 5.56 -24.33 -4.61
C ALA A 180 6.21 -24.93 -5.87
N ILE A 181 6.69 -24.10 -6.79
CA ILE A 181 7.42 -24.54 -7.98
C ILE A 181 8.74 -25.24 -7.57
N LEU A 182 9.51 -24.64 -6.66
CA LEU A 182 10.77 -25.24 -6.17
C LEU A 182 10.54 -26.62 -5.54
N LEU A 183 9.50 -26.77 -4.71
CA LEU A 183 9.16 -28.04 -4.07
C LEU A 183 8.66 -29.11 -5.07
N ASN A 184 7.87 -28.71 -6.07
CA ASN A 184 7.36 -29.63 -7.09
C ASN A 184 8.50 -30.20 -7.96
N ILE A 185 9.45 -29.35 -8.36
CA ILE A 185 10.63 -29.79 -9.12
C ILE A 185 11.44 -30.83 -8.32
N ASN A 186 11.59 -30.62 -7.01
CA ASN A 186 12.33 -31.57 -6.16
C ASN A 186 11.61 -32.93 -6.07
N SER A 187 10.29 -32.93 -5.90
CA SER A 187 9.48 -34.15 -5.85
C SER A 187 9.56 -34.97 -7.14
N ALA A 188 9.53 -34.29 -8.29
CA ALA A 188 9.69 -34.93 -9.60
C ALA A 188 11.10 -35.49 -9.85
N LYS A 189 12.15 -34.86 -9.28
CA LYS A 189 13.52 -35.41 -9.31
C LYS A 189 13.64 -36.66 -8.44
N ALA A 190 13.07 -36.67 -7.23
CA ALA A 190 13.12 -37.82 -6.33
C ALA A 190 12.48 -39.08 -6.96
N LEU A 191 11.37 -38.93 -7.69
CA LEU A 191 10.71 -40.02 -8.41
C LEU A 191 11.53 -40.58 -9.59
N LYS A 192 12.41 -39.79 -10.20
CA LYS A 192 13.27 -40.25 -11.31
C LYS A 192 14.52 -41.00 -10.84
N VAL A 193 14.97 -40.78 -9.60
CA VAL A 193 16.17 -41.42 -9.05
C VAL A 193 15.87 -42.80 -8.47
N ASN A 194 14.60 -43.11 -8.16
CA ASN A 194 14.14 -44.41 -7.66
C ASN A 194 13.13 -45.06 -8.63
N PRO A 195 13.54 -45.54 -9.82
CA PRO A 195 12.70 -46.51 -10.53
C PRO A 195 12.61 -47.79 -9.68
N PRO A 196 11.43 -48.45 -9.58
CA PRO A 196 11.32 -49.71 -8.88
C PRO A 196 12.32 -50.70 -9.48
N ASP A 197 13.15 -51.30 -8.61
CA ASP A 197 14.18 -52.25 -9.00
C ASP A 197 13.52 -53.50 -9.63
N ILE A 198 13.47 -53.54 -10.97
CA ILE A 198 12.84 -54.62 -11.76
C ILE A 198 13.44 -55.99 -11.40
N LYS A 199 14.66 -56.02 -10.86
CA LYS A 199 15.34 -57.24 -10.40
C LYS A 199 14.69 -57.93 -9.20
N THR A 200 13.90 -57.22 -8.40
CA THR A 200 13.21 -57.82 -7.23
C THR A 200 11.97 -58.60 -7.66
N ILE A 201 11.35 -58.24 -8.79
CA ILE A 201 10.12 -58.87 -9.29
C ILE A 201 10.41 -60.22 -9.98
N GLU A 202 11.62 -60.41 -10.52
CA GLU A 202 12.05 -61.70 -11.09
C GLU A 202 12.50 -62.73 -10.05
N GLN A 203 12.85 -62.31 -8.82
CA GLN A 203 13.24 -63.25 -7.75
C GLN A 203 12.05 -63.82 -6.98
N GLU A 204 10.86 -63.23 -7.07
CA GLU A 204 9.62 -63.80 -6.49
C GLU A 204 8.87 -64.74 -7.46
N LYS A 205 9.35 -64.90 -8.70
CA LYS A 205 8.70 -65.72 -9.74
C LYS A 205 9.43 -67.02 -10.11
N ASN A 206 10.52 -67.37 -9.43
CA ASN A 206 11.23 -68.65 -9.61
C ASN A 206 11.31 -69.44 -8.31
#